data_AF-A0A2S9GMJ3-F1
#
_entry.id   AF-A0A2S9GMJ3-F1
#
_cell.length_a   1.000
_cell.length_b   1.000
_cell.length_c   1.000
_cell.angle_alpha   90.00
_cell.angle_beta   90.00
_cell.angle_gamma   90.00
#
_symmetry.space_group_name_H-M   'P 1'
#
loop_
_entity.id
_entity.type
_entity.pdbx_description
1 polymer ?
#
loop_
_entity_poly.entity_id
_entity_poly.type
_entity_poly.pdbx_seq_one_letter_code
_entity_poly.pdbx_strand_id
1 'polypeptide(L)'
;LLGFFDIPRQMLPDIRPSSTTEPFGMTVESGPVDGELPITGIQAHLTHHGGLLIAEDAGEAKNTYGTGNFLLLNTGEKIVR
;
A
#
# COMPACT_ATOMS: atom_id res chain seq x y z
N LEU A 1 -11.21 -9.11 -16.02
CA LEU A 1 -11.62 -7.84 -15.40
C LEU A 1 -11.37 -6.64 -16.32
N LEU A 2 -10.15 -6.36 -16.79
CA LEU A 2 -9.90 -5.20 -17.66
C LEU A 2 -10.76 -5.18 -18.93
N GLY A 3 -10.83 -6.29 -19.67
CA GLY A 3 -11.72 -6.39 -20.84
C GLY A 3 -13.21 -6.44 -20.53
N PHE A 4 -13.61 -6.64 -19.25
CA PHE A 4 -15.01 -6.52 -18.85
C PHE A 4 -15.41 -5.06 -18.61
N PHE A 5 -14.46 -4.24 -18.15
CA PHE A 5 -14.65 -2.80 -17.92
C PHE A 5 -14.10 -1.93 -19.06
N ASP A 6 -13.69 -2.53 -20.18
CA ASP A 6 -13.07 -1.84 -21.33
C ASP A 6 -11.88 -0.92 -20.96
N ILE A 7 -11.04 -1.34 -20.00
CA ILE A 7 -9.88 -0.56 -19.53
C ILE A 7 -8.60 -0.97 -20.28
N PRO A 8 -7.92 -0.06 -21.02
CA PRO A 8 -6.64 -0.32 -21.64
C PRO A 8 -5.53 -0.57 -20.60
N ARG A 9 -4.78 -1.68 -20.75
CA ARG A 9 -3.73 -2.07 -19.78
C ARG A 9 -2.64 -1.01 -19.60
N GLN A 10 -2.29 -0.28 -20.65
CA GLN A 10 -1.26 0.77 -20.65
C GLN A 10 -1.56 1.96 -19.73
N MET A 11 -2.82 2.12 -19.29
CA MET A 11 -3.19 3.17 -18.34
C MET A 11 -2.89 2.80 -16.89
N LEU A 12 -2.58 1.53 -16.61
CA LEU A 12 -2.33 1.06 -15.25
C LEU A 12 -0.88 1.33 -14.85
N PRO A 13 -0.63 1.70 -13.58
CA PRO A 13 0.72 1.78 -13.05
C PRO A 13 1.32 0.38 -12.85
N ASP A 14 2.63 0.33 -12.71
CA ASP A 14 3.33 -0.90 -12.33
C ASP A 14 3.00 -1.31 -10.90
N ILE A 15 2.72 -2.61 -10.71
CA ILE A 15 2.48 -3.20 -9.39
C ILE A 15 3.84 -3.58 -8.80
N ARG A 16 4.16 -3.02 -7.63
CA ARG A 16 5.43 -3.23 -6.93
C ARG A 16 5.19 -3.49 -5.44
N PRO A 17 6.16 -4.08 -4.70
CA PRO A 17 6.05 -4.30 -3.26
C PRO A 17 5.82 -3.00 -2.48
N SER A 18 5.08 -3.04 -1.38
CA SER A 18 4.77 -1.83 -0.56
C SER A 18 6.02 -1.18 0.07
N SER A 19 7.10 -1.94 0.26
CA SER A 19 8.41 -1.48 0.73
C SER A 19 9.49 -2.15 -0.11
N THR A 20 10.51 -1.40 -0.50
CA THR A 20 11.55 -1.84 -1.43
C THR A 20 12.86 -1.10 -1.17
N THR A 21 14.00 -1.77 -1.37
CA THR A 21 15.32 -1.13 -1.38
C THR A 21 15.57 -0.34 -2.66
N GLU A 22 14.90 -0.69 -3.76
CA GLU A 22 14.93 0.06 -5.01
C GLU A 22 13.86 1.16 -5.01
N PRO A 23 14.22 2.45 -5.13
CA PRO A 23 13.25 3.55 -5.06
C PRO A 23 12.16 3.47 -6.15
N PHE A 24 10.96 3.94 -5.82
CA PHE A 24 9.90 4.27 -6.80
C PHE A 24 10.23 5.49 -7.64
N GLY A 25 11.09 6.35 -7.09
CA GLY A 25 11.59 7.56 -7.69
C GLY A 25 12.26 8.41 -6.64
N MET A 26 12.74 9.57 -7.06
CA MET A 26 13.27 10.60 -6.18
C MET A 26 12.26 11.73 -6.06
N THR A 27 12.21 12.39 -4.91
CA THR A 27 11.59 13.72 -4.86
C THR A 27 12.35 14.67 -5.78
N VAL A 28 11.65 15.66 -6.34
CA VAL A 28 12.31 16.71 -7.11
C VAL A 28 13.12 17.62 -6.19
N GLU A 29 14.28 18.09 -6.65
CA GLU A 29 15.18 18.96 -5.89
C GLU A 29 14.47 20.22 -5.38
N SER A 30 13.70 20.88 -6.25
CA SER A 30 12.90 22.07 -5.89
C SER A 30 11.65 21.74 -5.06
N GLY A 31 11.55 20.53 -4.54
CA GLY A 31 10.41 20.03 -3.81
C GLY A 31 10.34 20.55 -2.36
N PRO A 32 9.34 20.13 -1.59
CA PRO A 32 9.13 20.60 -0.21
C PRO A 32 10.24 20.22 0.78
N VAL A 33 11.18 19.37 0.37
CA VAL A 33 12.34 18.93 1.17
C VAL A 33 13.67 19.55 0.70
N ASP A 34 13.62 20.46 -0.29
CA ASP A 34 14.78 21.18 -0.85
C ASP A 34 15.98 20.26 -1.18
N GLY A 35 15.68 19.16 -1.86
CA GLY A 35 16.63 18.10 -2.19
C GLY A 35 15.98 16.85 -2.77
N GLU A 36 16.81 15.92 -3.24
CA GLU A 36 16.37 14.62 -3.75
C GLU A 36 16.40 13.56 -2.64
N LEU A 37 15.23 13.02 -2.31
CA LEU A 37 15.06 11.92 -1.36
C LEU A 37 14.44 10.71 -2.06
N PRO A 38 14.93 9.49 -1.79
CA PRO A 38 14.38 8.28 -2.37
C PRO A 38 13.02 7.95 -1.76
N ILE A 39 12.02 7.70 -2.60
CA ILE A 39 10.72 7.20 -2.18
C ILE A 39 10.79 5.67 -2.22
N THR A 40 10.79 5.01 -1.06
CA THR A 40 10.97 3.55 -0.94
C THR A 40 9.79 2.80 -0.34
N GLY A 41 8.76 3.52 0.10
CA GLY A 41 7.53 2.93 0.65
C GLY A 41 6.27 3.60 0.12
N ILE A 42 5.30 2.79 -0.31
CA ILE A 42 3.96 3.24 -0.69
C ILE A 42 2.97 2.28 -0.04
N GLN A 43 2.07 2.82 0.79
CA GLN A 43 1.13 2.01 1.55
C GLN A 43 -0.23 2.68 1.64
N ALA A 44 -1.31 1.90 1.55
CA ALA A 44 -2.66 2.43 1.68
C ALA A 44 -2.93 2.92 3.12
N HIS A 45 -3.70 4.00 3.25
CA HIS A 45 -4.05 4.63 4.53
C HIS A 45 -4.67 3.66 5.55
N LEU A 46 -5.53 2.76 5.09
CA LEU A 46 -6.17 1.72 5.93
C LEU A 46 -5.17 0.68 6.44
N THR A 47 -4.02 0.53 5.81
CA THR A 47 -2.91 -0.33 6.28
C THR A 47 -1.85 0.44 7.06
N HIS A 48 -1.84 1.78 6.96
CA HIS A 48 -0.82 2.66 7.54
C HIS A 48 -1.14 3.16 8.96
N HIS A 49 -2.42 3.23 9.36
CA HIS A 49 -2.82 3.53 10.75
C HIS A 49 -2.53 2.34 11.68
N GLY A 50 -1.25 2.09 11.97
CA GLY A 50 -0.74 1.05 12.87
C GLY A 50 -1.00 -0.40 12.43
N GLY A 51 -1.83 -0.64 11.40
CA GLY A 51 -2.36 -1.96 11.10
C GLY A 51 -1.32 -2.99 10.67
N LEU A 52 -0.31 -2.59 9.90
CA LEU A 52 0.78 -3.49 9.51
C LEU A 52 1.91 -3.60 10.55
N LEU A 53 1.88 -2.82 11.62
CA LEU A 53 2.84 -2.90 12.74
C LEU A 53 2.27 -3.62 13.97
N ILE A 54 0.96 -3.95 13.97
CA ILE A 54 0.26 -4.54 15.13
C ILE A 54 -0.45 -5.85 14.77
N ALA A 55 -0.69 -6.13 13.49
CA ALA A 55 -1.28 -7.38 13.00
C ALA A 55 -0.33 -8.06 12.00
N GLU A 56 0.89 -8.35 12.45
CA GLU A 56 1.96 -8.94 11.62
C GLU A 56 1.77 -10.44 11.44
N ASP A 57 1.12 -11.11 12.40
CA ASP A 57 0.91 -12.55 12.39
C ASP A 57 -0.46 -12.95 11.86
N ALA A 58 -0.52 -14.12 11.24
CA ALA A 58 -1.76 -14.70 10.77
C ALA A 58 -2.74 -14.94 11.94
N GLY A 59 -3.96 -14.42 11.82
CA GLY A 59 -4.98 -14.46 12.86
C GLY A 59 -5.11 -13.14 13.63
N GLU A 60 -4.13 -12.23 13.53
CA GLU A 60 -4.24 -10.91 14.12
C GLU A 60 -5.16 -10.01 13.30
N ALA A 61 -5.98 -9.23 14.00
CA ALA A 61 -6.93 -8.32 13.37
C ALA A 61 -6.84 -6.94 13.98
N LYS A 62 -7.14 -5.93 13.16
CA LYS A 62 -7.23 -4.54 13.59
C LYS A 62 -8.49 -3.90 13.03
N ASN A 63 -9.05 -2.96 13.78
CA ASN A 63 -10.20 -2.19 13.33
C ASN A 63 -9.88 -0.68 13.36
N THR A 64 -10.15 0.02 12.27
CA THR A 64 -10.00 1.48 12.18
C THR A 64 -11.36 2.15 12.16
N TYR A 65 -11.60 3.04 13.12
CA TYR A 65 -12.82 3.83 13.26
C TYR A 65 -12.54 5.27 12.81
N GLY A 66 -13.25 5.72 11.78
CA GLY A 66 -13.22 7.10 11.28
C GLY A 66 -14.60 7.47 10.77
N THR A 67 -14.69 8.07 9.58
CA THR A 67 -15.99 8.28 8.90
C THR A 67 -16.72 6.96 8.64
N GLY A 68 -15.98 5.86 8.47
CA GLY A 68 -16.50 4.50 8.40
C GLY A 68 -15.73 3.56 9.32
N ASN A 69 -16.05 2.27 9.25
CA ASN A 69 -15.37 1.22 10.01
C ASN A 69 -14.74 0.18 9.09
N PHE A 70 -13.46 -0.14 9.33
CA PHE A 70 -12.70 -1.10 8.54
C PHE A 70 -11.95 -2.08 9.43
N LEU A 71 -12.45 -3.31 9.49
CA LEU A 71 -11.80 -4.45 10.12
C LEU A 71 -10.93 -5.18 9.10
N LEU A 72 -9.65 -5.35 9.40
CA LEU A 72 -8.71 -6.15 8.61
C LEU A 72 -8.20 -7.31 9.48
N LEU A 73 -8.13 -8.51 8.91
CA LEU A 73 -7.58 -9.72 9.50
C LEU A 73 -6.40 -10.16 8.63
N ASN A 74 -5.23 -10.37 9.23
CA ASN A 74 -4.08 -10.95 8.53
C ASN A 74 -4.28 -12.46 8.38
N THR A 75 -4.26 -12.97 7.15
CA THR A 75 -4.39 -14.41 6.85
C THR A 75 -3.05 -15.10 6.56
N GLY A 76 -1.94 -14.37 6.72
CA GLY A 76 -0.62 -14.75 6.24
C GLY A 76 -0.61 -14.95 4.73
N GLU A 77 0.31 -15.79 4.27
CA GLU A 77 0.48 -16.12 2.84
C GLU A 77 -0.57 -17.13 2.32
N LYS A 78 -1.40 -17.67 3.21
CA LYS A 78 -2.43 -18.64 2.84
C LYS A 78 -3.68 -17.90 2.35
N ILE A 79 -4.02 -18.11 1.09
CA ILE A 79 -5.28 -17.64 0.53
C ILE A 79 -6.43 -18.35 1.25
N VAL A 80 -7.24 -17.58 1.96
CA VAL A 80 -8.53 -18.03 2.50
C VAL A 80 -9.60 -17.75 1.43
N ARG A 81 -10.37 -18.77 1.07
CA ARG A 81 -11.44 -18.69 0.05
C ARG A 81 -12.81 -18.81 0.68
#